data_AF-A0A0D5ZEF6-F1
#
_entry.id   AF-A0A0D5ZEF6-F1
#
_cell.length_a   1.000
_cell.length_b   1.000
_cell.length_c   1.000
_cell.angle_alpha   90.00
_cell.angle_beta   90.00
_cell.angle_gamma   90.00
#
_symmetry.space_group_name_H-M   'P 1'
#
loop_
_entity.id
_entity.type
_entity.pdbx_description
1 polymer ?
#
loop_
_entity_poly.entity_id
_entity_poly.type
_entity_poly.pdbx_seq_one_letter_code
_entity_poly.pdbx_strand_id
1 'polypeptide(L)'
;MLKDSLDSTKRLVANMLNFYGVENIEESMEMRSPEMVDIVASISGQPEPDIGIKLLGRKPRPSEFFGALNYPSLKYVIFLTTQDLLKEVKDKLPATTSLLEKDVFILPLPSSENTDLEDKIRELTGKSSQKAFFEEVTVKEPLIKLDTQELDRFMEQINSQGLSLDTSKRLVYQAAVGGLNIESGKRISHLGNMITRRNENLSREAIFLEALGILKESERTQSSTFPEERTVYLTLDQSENTTKLANQIIVEAIESKKNRILDILYSYPEQFSFVALIGSIGIFAPKQALPPERSASYLLGVMRTTFESENTFLVETMREIVNITGITTMEWNRINTLATYPEINNLLHQFFERFEKIGIGVKGHRGIKRIYIPVSHLAKILGLSSFRDSYNKNELKKFVIWDTILNYKTYMHNWQERLASLGLTNEDTSSALSNTMSRRITSGILPEGSFMPFAVYNSHAFRNYCIERMRKASSGVLDITW
;
A
#
# COMPACT_ATOMS: atom_id res chain seq x y z
N MET A 1 -9.81 11.44 -17.54
CA MET A 1 -8.67 12.37 -17.71
C MET A 1 -8.93 13.74 -17.06
N LEU A 2 -9.82 14.61 -17.55
CA LEU A 2 -10.06 15.93 -16.91
C LEU A 2 -10.69 15.85 -15.50
N LYS A 3 -11.60 14.90 -15.28
CA LYS A 3 -12.24 14.68 -13.96
C LYS A 3 -11.23 14.16 -12.92
N ASP A 4 -10.37 13.22 -13.34
CA ASP A 4 -9.34 12.62 -12.48
C ASP A 4 -8.25 13.64 -12.05
N SER A 5 -7.95 14.60 -12.94
CA SER A 5 -7.03 15.72 -12.66
C SER A 5 -7.63 16.74 -11.69
N LEU A 6 -8.94 16.98 -11.73
CA LEU A 6 -9.62 17.90 -10.81
C LEU A 6 -9.69 17.31 -9.41
N ASP A 7 -10.02 16.03 -9.28
CA ASP A 7 -10.09 15.35 -7.98
C ASP A 7 -8.72 15.26 -7.29
N SER A 8 -7.62 15.08 -8.06
CA SER A 8 -6.27 15.13 -7.51
C SER A 8 -5.89 16.53 -7.01
N THR A 9 -6.29 17.58 -7.72
CA THR A 9 -6.08 18.96 -7.26
C THR A 9 -6.88 19.23 -6.00
N LYS A 10 -8.14 18.74 -5.90
CA LYS A 10 -8.94 18.92 -4.68
C LYS A 10 -8.23 18.37 -3.45
N ARG A 11 -7.70 17.14 -3.55
CA ARG A 11 -6.97 16.50 -2.46
C ARG A 11 -5.68 17.22 -2.10
N LEU A 12 -4.90 17.65 -3.09
CA LEU A 12 -3.69 18.43 -2.86
C LEU A 12 -4.00 19.72 -2.07
N VAL A 13 -5.04 20.43 -2.48
CA VAL A 13 -5.49 21.66 -1.82
C VAL A 13 -6.01 21.39 -0.41
N ALA A 14 -6.81 20.33 -0.22
CA ALA A 14 -7.29 19.93 1.11
C ALA A 14 -6.14 19.59 2.07
N ASN A 15 -5.14 18.82 1.60
CA ASN A 15 -3.96 18.49 2.38
C ASN A 15 -3.14 19.74 2.74
N MET A 16 -3.01 20.67 1.80
CA MET A 16 -2.32 21.95 2.01
C MET A 16 -3.05 22.80 3.06
N LEU A 17 -4.38 22.89 3.00
CA LEU A 17 -5.20 23.58 3.99
C LEU A 17 -5.03 22.96 5.39
N ASN A 18 -5.14 21.64 5.50
CA ASN A 18 -4.96 20.91 6.75
C ASN A 18 -3.55 21.11 7.35
N PHE A 19 -2.50 21.14 6.52
CA PHE A 19 -1.13 21.39 6.97
C PHE A 19 -0.97 22.77 7.63
N TYR A 20 -1.70 23.78 7.13
CA TYR A 20 -1.77 25.09 7.77
C TYR A 20 -2.86 25.20 8.83
N GLY A 21 -3.39 24.08 9.34
CA GLY A 21 -4.39 24.05 10.41
C GLY A 21 -5.70 24.73 10.04
N VAL A 22 -6.05 24.73 8.75
CA VAL A 22 -7.37 25.11 8.25
C VAL A 22 -8.19 23.83 8.16
N GLU A 23 -9.27 23.75 8.92
CA GLU A 23 -10.14 22.57 8.91
C GLU A 23 -10.97 22.54 7.63
N ASN A 24 -10.84 21.45 6.86
CA ASN A 24 -11.72 21.16 5.75
C ASN A 24 -13.07 20.67 6.31
N ILE A 25 -14.17 21.38 6.02
CA ILE A 25 -15.49 20.99 6.49
C ILE A 25 -16.07 19.99 5.48
N GLU A 26 -15.53 18.77 5.48
CA GLU A 26 -15.85 17.77 4.46
C GLU A 26 -17.06 16.87 4.80
N GLU A 27 -17.71 17.00 5.97
CA GLU A 27 -18.70 16.00 6.42
C GLU A 27 -20.11 16.49 6.81
N SER A 28 -20.48 17.76 6.64
CA SER A 28 -21.84 18.22 6.97
C SER A 28 -22.50 19.07 5.90
N MET A 29 -22.62 18.57 4.67
CA MET A 29 -23.40 19.25 3.63
C MET A 29 -24.30 18.29 2.82
N GLU A 30 -25.38 17.83 3.45
CA GLU A 30 -26.58 17.32 2.75
C GLU A 30 -27.32 18.41 1.93
N MET A 31 -26.76 19.63 1.80
CA MET A 31 -27.41 20.74 1.11
C MET A 31 -26.44 21.57 0.28
N ARG A 32 -25.98 21.08 -0.89
CA ARG A 32 -25.56 21.98 -1.99
C ARG A 32 -25.53 21.31 -3.36
N SER A 33 -26.01 22.08 -4.35
CA SER A 33 -25.78 21.83 -5.77
C SER A 33 -24.27 21.82 -6.06
N PRO A 34 -23.75 20.87 -6.88
CA PRO A 34 -22.35 20.82 -7.36
C PRO A 34 -21.84 22.12 -8.02
N GLU A 35 -22.75 23.05 -8.32
CA GLU A 35 -22.46 24.32 -9.00
C GLU A 35 -21.84 25.39 -8.09
N MET A 36 -21.87 25.24 -6.75
CA MET A 36 -21.51 26.33 -5.84
C MET A 36 -20.00 26.49 -5.55
N VAL A 37 -19.31 25.48 -5.01
CA VAL A 37 -17.87 25.53 -4.64
C VAL A 37 -17.31 24.11 -4.61
N ASP A 38 -16.01 23.95 -4.85
CA ASP A 38 -15.36 22.62 -4.91
C ASP A 38 -14.76 22.19 -3.56
N ILE A 39 -14.31 23.13 -2.74
CA ILE A 39 -13.78 22.94 -1.38
C ILE A 39 -14.25 24.11 -0.52
N VAL A 40 -14.63 23.83 0.73
CA VAL A 40 -14.95 24.86 1.74
C VAL A 40 -14.15 24.60 3.00
N ALA A 41 -13.57 25.65 3.58
CA ALA A 41 -12.69 25.51 4.73
C ALA A 41 -12.89 26.66 5.73
N SER A 42 -12.45 26.46 6.96
CA SER A 42 -12.57 27.43 8.05
C SER A 42 -11.22 27.78 8.67
N ILE A 43 -10.86 29.07 8.66
CA ILE A 43 -9.72 29.57 9.42
C ILE A 43 -10.12 29.61 10.90
N SER A 44 -9.40 28.89 11.76
CA SER A 44 -9.61 28.85 13.22
C SER A 44 -10.79 27.97 13.72
N GLY A 45 -11.21 26.97 12.94
CA GLY A 45 -12.18 25.95 13.40
C GLY A 45 -13.57 26.51 13.71
N GLN A 46 -13.99 27.59 13.02
CA GLN A 46 -15.34 28.10 13.15
C GLN A 46 -16.34 27.17 12.44
N PRO A 47 -17.58 27.03 12.97
CA PRO A 47 -18.58 26.13 12.38
C PRO A 47 -19.03 26.56 10.97
N GLU A 48 -18.86 27.84 10.60
CA GLU A 48 -19.14 28.33 9.26
C GLU A 48 -17.87 28.44 8.41
N PRO A 49 -17.92 28.04 7.12
CA PRO A 49 -16.77 28.18 6.23
C PRO A 49 -16.58 29.64 5.81
N ASP A 50 -15.33 30.11 5.89
CA ASP A 50 -14.92 31.45 5.46
C ASP A 50 -14.05 31.45 4.19
N ILE A 51 -13.51 30.29 3.78
CA ILE A 51 -12.80 30.07 2.53
C ILE A 51 -13.62 29.17 1.59
N GLY A 52 -13.81 29.60 0.35
CA GLY A 52 -14.36 28.78 -0.73
C GLY A 52 -13.39 28.68 -1.90
N ILE A 53 -13.10 27.47 -2.36
CA ILE A 53 -12.21 27.22 -3.49
C ILE A 53 -12.98 26.56 -4.62
N LYS A 54 -12.82 27.07 -5.84
CA LYS A 54 -13.43 26.54 -7.07
C LYS A 54 -12.34 26.16 -8.06
N LEU A 55 -12.41 24.94 -8.58
CA LEU A 55 -11.48 24.42 -9.58
C LEU A 55 -12.06 24.57 -10.99
N LEU A 56 -11.34 25.27 -11.86
CA LEU A 56 -11.73 25.56 -13.24
C LEU A 56 -10.78 24.85 -14.21
N GLY A 57 -11.11 23.59 -14.53
CA GLY A 57 -10.35 22.75 -15.48
C GLY A 57 -10.71 22.97 -16.96
N ARG A 58 -11.58 23.94 -17.26
CA ARG A 58 -12.03 24.28 -18.62
C ARG A 58 -12.42 25.75 -18.68
N LYS A 59 -12.65 26.28 -19.89
CA LYS A 59 -13.17 27.65 -20.08
C LYS A 59 -14.43 27.85 -19.23
N PRO A 60 -14.41 28.78 -18.26
CA PRO A 60 -15.51 28.95 -17.32
C PRO A 60 -16.73 29.58 -18.00
N ARG A 61 -17.91 29.14 -17.56
CA ARG A 61 -19.18 29.81 -17.87
C ARG A 61 -19.42 30.92 -16.83
N PRO A 62 -20.00 32.07 -17.20
CA PRO A 62 -20.33 33.14 -16.24
C PRO A 62 -21.12 32.64 -15.02
N SER A 63 -22.02 31.66 -15.22
CA SER A 63 -22.82 31.03 -14.15
C SER A 63 -21.98 30.33 -13.08
N GLU A 64 -20.79 29.82 -13.41
CA GLU A 64 -19.92 29.08 -12.48
C GLU A 64 -19.27 30.00 -11.43
N PHE A 65 -19.20 31.32 -11.69
CA PHE A 65 -18.69 32.30 -10.72
C PHE A 65 -19.72 32.67 -9.66
N PHE A 66 -21.00 32.79 -10.05
CA PHE A 66 -22.06 33.25 -9.16
C PHE A 66 -22.34 32.30 -7.99
N GLY A 67 -22.14 30.98 -8.18
CA GLY A 67 -22.31 29.99 -7.12
C GLY A 67 -21.40 30.23 -5.92
N ALA A 68 -20.12 30.48 -6.16
CA ALA A 68 -19.13 30.76 -5.11
C ALA A 68 -19.28 32.18 -4.55
N LEU A 69 -19.50 33.15 -5.43
CA LEU A 69 -19.62 34.57 -5.06
C LEU A 69 -20.88 34.86 -4.22
N ASN A 70 -21.97 34.12 -4.41
CA ASN A 70 -23.22 34.33 -3.67
C ASN A 70 -23.29 33.56 -2.33
N TYR A 71 -22.27 32.78 -1.96
CA TYR A 71 -22.36 31.97 -0.73
C TYR A 71 -22.17 32.82 0.55
N PRO A 72 -23.17 33.02 1.43
CA PRO A 72 -23.14 34.12 2.41
C PRO A 72 -21.99 34.11 3.43
N SER A 73 -21.54 32.93 3.89
CA SER A 73 -20.53 32.82 4.95
C SER A 73 -19.09 33.04 4.47
N LEU A 74 -18.83 32.95 3.16
CA LEU A 74 -17.48 33.06 2.62
C LEU A 74 -16.96 34.50 2.67
N LYS A 75 -15.77 34.68 3.23
CA LYS A 75 -14.99 35.93 3.14
C LYS A 75 -13.99 35.88 2.00
N TYR A 76 -13.40 34.71 1.75
CA TYR A 76 -12.37 34.48 0.74
C TYR A 76 -12.87 33.51 -0.33
N VAL A 77 -12.79 33.90 -1.60
CA VAL A 77 -13.15 33.05 -2.74
C VAL A 77 -11.95 32.90 -3.67
N ILE A 78 -11.48 31.66 -3.85
CA ILE A 78 -10.31 31.35 -4.66
C ILE A 78 -10.72 30.53 -5.89
N PHE A 79 -10.46 31.04 -7.08
CA PHE A 79 -10.60 30.31 -8.34
C PHE A 79 -9.24 29.76 -8.77
N LEU A 80 -9.11 28.45 -8.85
CA LEU A 80 -7.90 27.76 -9.32
C LEU A 80 -8.08 27.31 -10.76
N THR A 81 -7.13 27.64 -11.63
CA THR A 81 -7.22 27.31 -13.07
C THR A 81 -5.85 27.04 -13.68
N THR A 82 -5.80 26.46 -14.89
CA THR A 82 -4.52 26.21 -15.57
C THR A 82 -3.89 27.53 -16.03
N GLN A 83 -2.56 27.54 -16.21
CA GLN A 83 -1.82 28.74 -16.59
C GLN A 83 -2.33 29.36 -17.90
N ASP A 84 -2.72 28.51 -18.86
CA ASP A 84 -3.29 28.91 -20.15
C ASP A 84 -4.66 29.59 -20.03
N LEU A 85 -5.43 29.30 -18.97
CA LEU A 85 -6.78 29.80 -18.76
C LEU A 85 -6.85 31.01 -17.81
N LEU A 86 -5.76 31.34 -17.11
CA LEU A 86 -5.71 32.42 -16.12
C LEU A 86 -6.26 33.76 -16.65
N LYS A 87 -5.82 34.16 -17.86
CA LYS A 87 -6.25 35.43 -18.47
C LYS A 87 -7.74 35.42 -18.80
N GLU A 88 -8.22 34.32 -19.40
CA GLU A 88 -9.65 34.19 -19.76
C GLU A 88 -10.56 34.16 -18.53
N VAL A 89 -10.11 33.58 -17.42
CA VAL A 89 -10.86 33.55 -16.15
C VAL A 89 -10.92 34.95 -15.54
N LYS A 90 -9.82 35.69 -15.56
CA LYS A 90 -9.77 37.10 -15.11
C LYS A 90 -10.70 37.99 -15.93
N ASP A 91 -10.67 37.86 -17.25
CA ASP A 91 -11.48 38.70 -18.16
C ASP A 91 -12.99 38.41 -18.06
N LYS A 92 -13.37 37.20 -17.64
CA LYS A 92 -14.78 36.78 -17.50
C LYS A 92 -15.34 36.94 -16.08
N LEU A 93 -14.52 37.34 -15.11
CA LEU A 93 -14.98 37.57 -13.75
C LEU A 93 -16.00 38.72 -13.76
N PRO A 94 -17.17 38.59 -13.11
CA PRO A 94 -18.17 39.65 -13.08
C PRO A 94 -17.61 40.93 -12.48
N ALA A 95 -17.82 42.08 -13.14
CA ALA A 95 -17.40 43.40 -12.64
C ALA A 95 -18.05 43.78 -11.30
N THR A 96 -19.16 43.12 -10.94
CA THR A 96 -19.86 43.27 -9.65
C THR A 96 -19.09 42.71 -8.45
N THR A 97 -17.92 42.09 -8.66
CA THR A 97 -17.06 41.60 -7.56
C THR A 97 -16.58 42.70 -6.61
N SER A 98 -16.43 43.95 -7.08
CA SER A 98 -16.09 45.09 -6.21
C SER A 98 -17.21 45.52 -5.25
N LEU A 99 -18.43 44.97 -5.39
CA LEU A 99 -19.59 45.25 -4.54
C LEU A 99 -19.88 44.12 -3.53
N LEU A 100 -19.15 43.01 -3.62
CA LEU A 100 -19.26 41.91 -2.68
C LEU A 100 -18.23 42.17 -1.58
N GLU A 101 -18.62 42.12 -0.31
CA GLU A 101 -17.71 42.22 0.85
C GLU A 101 -16.83 40.95 0.98
N LYS A 102 -16.20 40.53 -0.13
CA LYS A 102 -15.44 39.29 -0.26
C LYS A 102 -14.19 39.52 -1.07
N ASP A 103 -13.10 38.92 -0.61
CA ASP A 103 -11.84 38.93 -1.33
C ASP A 103 -11.80 37.77 -2.34
N VAL A 104 -11.69 38.13 -3.62
CA VAL A 104 -11.68 37.16 -4.74
C VAL A 104 -10.29 37.04 -5.33
N PHE A 105 -9.77 35.82 -5.38
CA PHE A 105 -8.45 35.51 -5.93
C PHE A 105 -8.57 34.56 -7.12
N ILE A 106 -7.76 34.79 -8.16
CA ILE A 106 -7.64 33.89 -9.31
C ILE A 106 -6.19 33.47 -9.41
N LEU A 107 -5.94 32.20 -9.10
CA LEU A 107 -4.60 31.63 -8.97
C LEU A 107 -4.41 30.43 -9.90
N PRO A 108 -3.17 30.14 -10.31
CA PRO A 108 -2.86 28.89 -11.00
C PRO A 108 -3.11 27.67 -10.10
N LEU A 109 -3.21 26.48 -10.70
CA LEU A 109 -3.23 25.23 -9.95
C LEU A 109 -1.91 25.05 -9.16
N PRO A 110 -1.97 24.62 -7.89
CA PRO A 110 -0.78 24.45 -7.05
C PRO A 110 0.10 23.29 -7.52
N SER A 111 1.43 23.48 -7.45
CA SER A 111 2.44 22.45 -7.67
C SER A 111 3.75 22.80 -6.95
N SER A 112 4.74 21.90 -6.94
CA SER A 112 6.08 22.19 -6.40
C SER A 112 6.74 23.40 -7.07
N GLU A 113 6.44 23.66 -8.34
CA GLU A 113 6.95 24.80 -9.11
C GLU A 113 6.05 26.04 -9.00
N ASN A 114 4.83 25.89 -8.46
CA ASN A 114 3.83 26.96 -8.38
C ASN A 114 3.17 27.02 -7.00
N THR A 115 3.73 27.85 -6.14
CA THR A 115 3.37 28.00 -4.73
C THR A 115 2.36 29.11 -4.46
N ASP A 116 1.82 29.79 -5.48
CA ASP A 116 0.95 30.97 -5.32
C ASP A 116 -0.24 30.74 -4.37
N LEU A 117 -0.85 29.54 -4.43
CA LEU A 117 -1.92 29.17 -3.50
C LEU A 117 -1.40 28.94 -2.09
N GLU A 118 -0.25 28.28 -1.95
CA GLU A 118 0.37 27.99 -0.65
C GLU A 118 0.73 29.29 0.07
N ASP A 119 1.38 30.19 -0.65
CA ASP A 119 1.74 31.51 -0.14
C ASP A 119 0.50 32.30 0.27
N LYS A 120 -0.60 32.18 -0.49
CA LYS A 120 -1.86 32.81 -0.12
C LYS A 120 -2.50 32.21 1.13
N ILE A 121 -2.49 30.88 1.28
CA ILE A 121 -3.01 30.23 2.49
C ILE A 121 -2.17 30.64 3.71
N ARG A 122 -0.84 30.71 3.57
CA ARG A 122 0.06 31.16 4.65
C ARG A 122 -0.20 32.60 5.06
N GLU A 123 -0.47 33.48 4.10
CA GLU A 123 -0.88 34.87 4.35
C GLU A 123 -2.22 34.90 5.10
N LEU A 124 -3.25 34.21 4.61
CA LEU A 124 -4.59 34.19 5.20
C LEU A 124 -4.60 33.62 6.64
N THR A 125 -3.72 32.66 6.92
CA THR A 125 -3.63 31.99 8.23
C THR A 125 -2.62 32.63 9.19
N GLY A 126 -1.87 33.63 8.75
CA GLY A 126 -0.78 34.24 9.54
C GLY A 126 0.40 33.29 9.80
N LYS A 127 0.55 32.25 8.98
CA LYS A 127 1.58 31.20 9.12
C LYS A 127 2.76 31.37 8.16
N SER A 128 3.06 32.61 7.77
CA SER A 128 4.19 32.94 6.89
C SER A 128 5.56 32.51 7.44
N SER A 129 5.69 32.27 8.75
CA SER A 129 6.92 31.75 9.38
C SER A 129 6.98 30.23 9.49
N GLN A 130 5.88 29.51 9.24
CA GLN A 130 5.89 28.04 9.14
C GLN A 130 6.59 27.63 7.84
N LYS A 131 7.24 26.47 7.87
CA LYS A 131 7.91 25.86 6.71
C LYS A 131 6.89 25.61 5.59
N ALA A 132 7.34 25.73 4.34
CA ALA A 132 6.48 25.56 3.18
C ALA A 132 5.97 24.12 3.05
N PHE A 133 4.72 23.96 2.61
CA PHE A 133 4.05 22.66 2.44
C PHE A 133 4.85 21.78 1.48
N PHE A 134 5.25 22.31 0.32
CA PHE A 134 6.07 21.55 -0.64
C PHE A 134 7.52 21.31 -0.18
N GLU A 135 8.00 22.02 0.85
CA GLU A 135 9.33 21.79 1.45
C GLU A 135 9.30 20.77 2.61
N GLU A 136 8.18 20.65 3.33
CA GLU A 136 8.03 19.76 4.48
C GLU A 136 7.35 18.44 4.11
N VAL A 137 6.24 18.53 3.37
CA VAL A 137 5.64 17.38 2.72
C VAL A 137 6.50 17.10 1.51
N THR A 138 7.29 16.03 1.60
CA THR A 138 7.98 15.48 0.42
C THR A 138 6.89 15.04 -0.57
N VAL A 139 6.36 15.97 -1.38
CA VAL A 139 5.86 15.65 -2.69
C VAL A 139 7.12 15.29 -3.45
N LYS A 140 7.62 14.07 -3.22
CA LYS A 140 8.62 13.49 -4.09
C LYS A 140 7.97 13.55 -5.46
N GLU A 141 8.42 14.50 -6.29
CA GLU A 141 8.36 14.29 -7.73
C GLU A 141 8.73 12.84 -7.98
N PRO A 142 8.04 12.13 -8.88
CA PRO A 142 8.40 10.76 -9.18
C PRO A 142 9.89 10.75 -9.47
N LEU A 143 10.66 10.18 -8.53
CA LEU A 143 12.13 10.24 -8.49
C LEU A 143 12.76 9.34 -9.56
N ILE A 144 12.00 9.06 -10.61
CA ILE A 144 12.33 8.22 -11.73
C ILE A 144 12.01 9.08 -12.94
N LYS A 145 13.02 9.78 -13.48
CA LYS A 145 13.07 9.92 -14.93
C LYS A 145 13.07 8.49 -15.44
N LEU A 146 11.89 7.98 -15.80
CA LEU A 146 11.75 6.69 -16.44
C LEU A 146 12.53 6.83 -17.74
N ASP A 147 13.73 6.27 -17.76
CA ASP A 147 14.28 5.79 -19.01
C ASP A 147 13.19 4.91 -19.62
N THR A 148 12.57 5.34 -20.72
CA THR A 148 11.47 4.61 -21.38
C THR A 148 11.97 3.74 -22.51
N GLN A 149 13.28 3.68 -22.76
CA GLN A 149 13.84 3.07 -23.96
C GLN A 149 13.39 1.62 -24.17
N GLU A 150 13.42 0.81 -23.11
CA GLU A 150 12.97 -0.59 -23.18
C GLU A 150 11.45 -0.72 -23.38
N LEU A 151 10.65 0.16 -22.75
CA LEU A 151 9.20 0.21 -22.95
C LEU A 151 8.84 0.64 -24.37
N ASP A 152 9.52 1.64 -24.93
CA ASP A 152 9.29 2.14 -26.28
C ASP A 152 9.63 1.08 -27.33
N ARG A 153 10.79 0.44 -27.17
CA ARG A 153 11.20 -0.70 -28.02
C ARG A 153 10.19 -1.85 -27.92
N PHE A 154 9.73 -2.17 -26.72
CA PHE A 154 8.70 -3.18 -26.51
C PHE A 154 7.39 -2.83 -27.23
N MET A 155 6.91 -1.59 -27.09
CA MET A 155 5.69 -1.13 -27.75
C MET A 155 5.80 -1.23 -29.27
N GLU A 156 6.93 -0.84 -29.85
CA GLU A 156 7.19 -0.96 -31.29
C GLU A 156 7.16 -2.43 -31.75
N GLN A 157 7.84 -3.32 -31.02
CA GLN A 157 7.88 -4.76 -31.34
C GLN A 157 6.47 -5.37 -31.30
N ILE A 158 5.67 -5.09 -30.27
CA ILE A 158 4.31 -5.62 -30.14
C ILE A 158 3.41 -5.09 -31.26
N ASN A 159 3.45 -3.78 -31.53
CA ASN A 159 2.63 -3.16 -32.57
C ASN A 159 3.00 -3.66 -33.98
N SER A 160 4.30 -3.89 -34.25
CA SER A 160 4.77 -4.42 -35.54
C SER A 160 4.21 -5.80 -35.88
N GLN A 161 3.84 -6.58 -34.86
CA GLN A 161 3.26 -7.92 -35.00
C GLN A 161 1.72 -7.90 -34.99
N GLY A 162 1.09 -6.73 -34.90
CA GLY A 162 -0.36 -6.59 -34.79
C GLY A 162 -0.94 -7.23 -33.51
N LEU A 163 -0.17 -7.26 -32.44
CA LEU A 163 -0.54 -7.84 -31.14
C LEU A 163 -1.13 -6.78 -30.21
N SER A 164 -1.94 -7.21 -29.24
CA SER A 164 -2.54 -6.29 -28.27
C SER A 164 -1.51 -5.81 -27.25
N LEU A 165 -1.23 -4.50 -27.24
CA LEU A 165 -0.31 -3.90 -26.30
C LEU A 165 -0.79 -4.04 -24.85
N ASP A 166 -2.08 -3.80 -24.58
CA ASP A 166 -2.67 -3.93 -23.25
C ASP A 166 -2.54 -5.37 -22.71
N THR A 167 -2.84 -6.36 -23.56
CA THR A 167 -2.69 -7.78 -23.17
C THR A 167 -1.23 -8.15 -22.93
N SER A 168 -0.31 -7.65 -23.76
CA SER A 168 1.12 -7.91 -23.62
C SER A 168 1.68 -7.30 -22.33
N LYS A 169 1.37 -6.03 -22.04
CA LYS A 169 1.74 -5.38 -20.77
C LYS A 169 1.16 -6.12 -19.57
N ARG A 170 -0.10 -6.56 -19.65
CA ARG A 170 -0.76 -7.32 -18.57
C ARG A 170 -0.05 -8.63 -18.27
N LEU A 171 0.39 -9.37 -19.29
CA LEU A 171 1.11 -10.64 -19.11
C LEU A 171 2.47 -10.43 -18.44
N VAL A 172 3.23 -9.41 -18.87
CA VAL A 172 4.51 -9.04 -18.23
C VAL A 172 4.28 -8.61 -16.78
N TYR A 173 3.27 -7.78 -16.52
CA TYR A 173 2.88 -7.36 -15.17
C TYR A 173 2.52 -8.55 -14.28
N GLN A 174 1.69 -9.47 -14.79
CA GLN A 174 1.28 -10.67 -14.08
C GLN A 174 2.48 -11.55 -13.74
N ALA A 175 3.37 -11.80 -14.69
CA ALA A 175 4.57 -12.60 -14.47
C ALA A 175 5.53 -11.95 -13.46
N ALA A 176 5.65 -10.62 -13.49
CA ALA A 176 6.52 -9.86 -12.57
C ALA A 176 5.97 -9.81 -11.13
N VAL A 177 4.66 -9.61 -10.96
CA VAL A 177 4.04 -9.45 -9.63
C VAL A 177 3.63 -10.78 -9.00
N GLY A 178 3.06 -11.70 -9.78
CA GLY A 178 2.50 -12.96 -9.29
C GLY A 178 3.37 -14.20 -9.53
N GLY A 179 4.44 -14.08 -10.32
CA GLY A 179 5.32 -15.19 -10.67
C GLY A 179 4.62 -16.26 -11.53
N LEU A 180 4.45 -17.46 -10.98
CA LEU A 180 3.90 -18.64 -11.66
C LEU A 180 2.36 -18.59 -11.78
N ASN A 181 1.83 -17.70 -12.62
CA ASN A 181 0.39 -17.51 -12.79
C ASN A 181 -0.14 -17.73 -14.21
N ILE A 182 0.74 -17.82 -15.21
CA ILE A 182 0.37 -18.07 -16.61
C ILE A 182 0.74 -19.52 -16.95
N GLU A 183 -0.24 -20.41 -17.01
CA GLU A 183 -0.01 -21.83 -17.37
C GLU A 183 0.30 -21.95 -18.87
N SER A 184 1.55 -22.29 -19.22
CA SER A 184 1.99 -22.47 -20.60
C SER A 184 1.57 -23.82 -21.17
N GLY A 185 1.42 -24.84 -20.32
CA GLY A 185 1.04 -26.19 -20.73
C GLY A 185 1.42 -27.27 -19.73
N LYS A 186 1.53 -28.49 -20.23
CA LYS A 186 1.92 -29.67 -19.46
C LYS A 186 3.03 -30.44 -20.17
N ARG A 187 4.06 -30.83 -19.44
CA ARG A 187 5.03 -31.83 -19.88
C ARG A 187 4.55 -33.21 -19.48
N ILE A 188 4.49 -34.11 -20.45
CA ILE A 188 3.97 -35.47 -20.31
C ILE A 188 5.05 -36.43 -20.81
N SER A 189 5.32 -37.49 -20.05
CA SER A 189 6.12 -38.61 -20.53
C SER A 189 5.33 -39.40 -21.56
N HIS A 190 5.85 -39.51 -22.78
CA HIS A 190 5.26 -40.35 -23.83
C HIS A 190 6.37 -41.18 -24.49
N LEU A 191 6.25 -42.50 -24.40
CA LEU A 191 7.23 -43.45 -24.97
C LEU A 191 8.68 -43.18 -24.51
N GLY A 192 8.88 -42.76 -23.27
CA GLY A 192 10.20 -42.45 -22.71
C GLY A 192 10.76 -41.06 -23.04
N ASN A 193 10.05 -40.26 -23.85
CA ASN A 193 10.41 -38.88 -24.16
C ASN A 193 9.44 -37.89 -23.47
N MET A 194 9.98 -36.77 -23.00
CA MET A 194 9.16 -35.68 -22.47
C MET A 194 8.64 -34.83 -23.62
N ILE A 195 7.32 -34.72 -23.74
CA ILE A 195 6.65 -33.86 -24.73
C ILE A 195 5.91 -32.75 -23.98
N THR A 196 6.10 -31.50 -24.43
CA THR A 196 5.31 -30.36 -23.91
C THR A 196 4.02 -30.23 -24.73
N ARG A 197 2.88 -30.52 -24.11
CA ARG A 197 1.57 -30.13 -24.63
C ARG A 197 1.28 -28.69 -24.21
N ARG A 198 1.42 -27.77 -25.16
CA ARG A 198 1.08 -26.35 -24.94
C ARG A 198 -0.41 -26.20 -24.61
N ASN A 199 -0.73 -25.29 -23.72
CA ASN A 199 -2.09 -24.90 -23.38
C ASN A 199 -2.77 -24.28 -24.60
N GLU A 200 -3.86 -24.90 -25.06
CA GLU A 200 -4.61 -24.47 -26.25
C GLU A 200 -5.25 -23.08 -26.08
N ASN A 201 -5.40 -22.60 -24.83
CA ASN A 201 -5.93 -21.28 -24.51
C ASN A 201 -4.87 -20.19 -24.34
N LEU A 202 -3.59 -20.50 -24.59
CA LEU A 202 -2.51 -19.53 -24.46
C LEU A 202 -2.65 -18.45 -25.54
N SER A 203 -2.62 -17.18 -25.16
CA SER A 203 -2.80 -16.09 -26.11
C SER A 203 -1.62 -15.95 -27.07
N ARG A 204 -1.86 -15.37 -28.25
CA ARG A 204 -0.80 -15.09 -29.24
C ARG A 204 0.28 -14.19 -28.65
N GLU A 205 -0.11 -13.24 -27.80
CA GLU A 205 0.81 -12.37 -27.05
C GLU A 205 1.72 -13.18 -26.13
N ALA A 206 1.18 -14.11 -25.34
CA ALA A 206 1.99 -14.92 -24.43
C ALA A 206 3.02 -15.78 -25.19
N ILE A 207 2.60 -16.39 -26.31
CA ILE A 207 3.49 -17.16 -27.19
C ILE A 207 4.58 -16.26 -27.79
N PHE A 208 4.22 -15.05 -28.22
CA PHE A 208 5.19 -14.10 -28.78
C PHE A 208 6.19 -13.61 -27.72
N LEU A 209 5.72 -13.28 -26.51
CA LEU A 209 6.58 -12.85 -25.41
C LEU A 209 7.55 -13.95 -24.95
N GLU A 210 7.11 -15.21 -25.01
CA GLU A 210 7.99 -16.37 -24.81
C GLU A 210 9.06 -16.45 -25.91
N ALA A 211 8.66 -16.34 -27.18
CA ALA A 211 9.60 -16.38 -28.31
C ALA A 211 10.59 -15.19 -28.32
N LEU A 212 10.16 -14.02 -27.83
CA LEU A 212 10.98 -12.83 -27.66
C LEU A 212 11.97 -12.95 -26.48
N GLY A 213 11.80 -13.96 -25.63
CA GLY A 213 12.66 -14.21 -24.46
C GLY A 213 12.34 -13.35 -23.23
N ILE A 214 11.22 -12.62 -23.25
CA ILE A 214 10.73 -11.83 -22.10
C ILE A 214 10.09 -12.75 -21.06
N LEU A 215 9.33 -13.75 -21.52
CA LEU A 215 8.79 -14.81 -20.69
C LEU A 215 9.56 -16.10 -20.95
N LYS A 216 9.72 -16.92 -19.92
CA LYS A 216 10.37 -18.23 -19.99
C LYS A 216 9.53 -19.30 -19.32
N GLU A 217 9.57 -20.50 -19.89
CA GLU A 217 8.95 -21.65 -19.25
C GLU A 217 9.68 -22.04 -17.96
N SER A 218 8.92 -22.22 -16.90
CA SER A 218 9.36 -22.71 -15.61
C SER A 218 8.47 -23.88 -15.19
N GLU A 219 9.09 -24.98 -14.77
CA GLU A 219 8.38 -26.19 -14.33
C GLU A 219 8.01 -26.10 -12.85
N ARG A 220 6.82 -26.58 -12.49
CA ARG A 220 6.48 -26.88 -11.10
C ARG A 220 6.55 -28.38 -10.84
N THR A 221 7.02 -28.74 -9.64
CA THR A 221 7.19 -30.11 -9.15
C THR A 221 5.91 -30.95 -9.18
N GLN A 222 6.14 -32.27 -9.29
CA GLN A 222 5.20 -33.35 -9.59
C GLN A 222 3.79 -33.20 -9.02
N SER A 223 2.80 -33.39 -9.89
CA SER A 223 1.48 -33.81 -9.47
C SER A 223 1.62 -35.07 -8.59
N SER A 224 1.16 -35.00 -7.34
CA SER A 224 1.15 -36.17 -6.43
C SER A 224 0.27 -37.31 -6.96
N THR A 225 -0.59 -37.01 -7.94
CA THR A 225 -1.53 -37.95 -8.56
C THR A 225 -0.99 -38.54 -9.86
N PHE A 226 -0.09 -37.84 -10.56
CA PHE A 226 0.50 -38.26 -11.84
C PHE A 226 1.97 -37.85 -11.89
N PRO A 227 2.90 -38.69 -11.39
CA PRO A 227 4.33 -38.35 -11.31
C PRO A 227 5.01 -38.13 -12.67
N GLU A 228 4.35 -38.51 -13.77
CA GLU A 228 4.76 -38.34 -15.16
C GLU A 228 4.24 -37.04 -15.82
N GLU A 229 3.39 -36.27 -15.12
CA GLU A 229 2.90 -34.97 -15.59
C GLU A 229 3.50 -33.82 -14.77
N ARG A 230 4.03 -32.80 -15.47
CA ARG A 230 4.50 -31.55 -14.87
C ARG A 230 3.80 -30.37 -15.52
N THR A 231 3.19 -29.51 -14.71
CA THR A 231 2.63 -28.25 -15.22
C THR A 231 3.75 -27.26 -15.46
N VAL A 232 3.69 -26.59 -16.61
CA VAL A 232 4.66 -25.58 -17.03
C VAL A 232 3.98 -24.22 -17.01
N TYR A 233 4.71 -23.22 -16.53
CA TYR A 233 4.24 -21.84 -16.40
C TYR A 233 5.19 -20.89 -17.14
N LEU A 234 4.66 -19.78 -17.62
CA LEU A 234 5.47 -18.66 -18.07
C LEU A 234 5.83 -17.78 -16.87
N THR A 235 7.12 -17.53 -16.68
CA THR A 235 7.69 -16.60 -15.70
C THR A 235 8.49 -15.52 -16.40
N LEU A 236 8.70 -14.40 -15.71
CA LEU A 236 9.54 -13.33 -16.22
C LEU A 236 11.00 -13.79 -16.33
N ASP A 237 11.66 -13.46 -17.44
CA ASP A 237 13.10 -13.61 -17.58
C ASP A 237 13.87 -12.66 -16.64
N GLN A 238 15.06 -13.09 -16.19
CA GLN A 238 15.87 -12.35 -15.21
C GLN A 238 16.96 -11.48 -15.85
N SER A 239 16.97 -11.29 -17.17
CA SER A 239 17.89 -10.34 -17.80
C SER A 239 17.60 -8.91 -17.35
N GLU A 240 18.64 -8.06 -17.39
CA GLU A 240 18.56 -6.67 -16.97
C GLU A 240 17.49 -5.89 -17.75
N ASN A 241 17.43 -6.09 -19.08
CA ASN A 241 16.48 -5.39 -19.94
C ASN A 241 15.03 -5.81 -19.65
N THR A 242 14.77 -7.11 -19.48
CA THR A 242 13.44 -7.60 -19.11
C THR A 242 13.02 -7.08 -17.73
N THR A 243 13.95 -7.01 -16.78
CA THR A 243 13.69 -6.45 -15.44
C THR A 243 13.38 -4.95 -15.50
N LYS A 244 14.11 -4.18 -16.32
CA LYS A 244 13.84 -2.75 -16.57
C LYS A 244 12.45 -2.54 -17.20
N LEU A 245 12.12 -3.32 -18.22
CA LEU A 245 10.81 -3.30 -18.88
C LEU A 245 9.68 -3.60 -17.87
N ALA A 246 9.82 -4.66 -17.08
CA ALA A 246 8.82 -5.03 -16.09
C ALA A 246 8.63 -3.93 -15.03
N ASN A 247 9.72 -3.30 -14.57
CA ASN A 247 9.66 -2.15 -13.67
C ASN A 247 8.90 -0.98 -14.29
N GLN A 248 9.18 -0.62 -15.55
CA GLN A 248 8.47 0.46 -16.24
C GLN A 248 6.97 0.17 -16.37
N ILE A 249 6.61 -1.07 -16.73
CA ILE A 249 5.20 -1.51 -16.83
C ILE A 249 4.50 -1.47 -15.47
N ILE A 250 5.18 -1.89 -14.39
CA ILE A 250 4.61 -1.80 -13.03
C ILE A 250 4.38 -0.35 -12.63
N VAL A 251 5.35 0.54 -12.87
CA VAL A 251 5.23 1.97 -12.56
C VAL A 251 4.08 2.60 -13.35
N GLU A 252 3.99 2.35 -14.66
CA GLU A 252 2.88 2.82 -15.51
C GLU A 252 1.51 2.32 -14.98
N ALA A 253 1.44 1.05 -14.58
CA ALA A 253 0.22 0.46 -14.02
C ALA A 253 -0.18 1.08 -12.67
N ILE A 254 0.79 1.43 -11.82
CA ILE A 254 0.53 2.08 -10.53
C ILE A 254 0.12 3.53 -10.74
N GLU A 255 0.87 4.30 -11.54
CA GLU A 255 0.58 5.72 -11.79
C GLU A 255 -0.80 5.91 -12.44
N SER A 256 -1.13 5.07 -13.44
CA SER A 256 -2.46 5.10 -14.09
C SER A 256 -3.63 4.79 -13.14
N LYS A 257 -3.37 4.09 -12.01
CA LYS A 257 -4.39 3.72 -11.01
C LYS A 257 -4.17 4.40 -9.66
N LYS A 258 -3.28 5.39 -9.58
CA LYS A 258 -2.82 6.02 -8.32
C LYS A 258 -3.97 6.46 -7.43
N ASN A 259 -4.96 7.17 -8.00
CA ASN A 259 -6.12 7.64 -7.24
C ASN A 259 -6.94 6.48 -6.66
N ARG A 260 -7.20 5.43 -7.45
CA ARG A 260 -7.94 4.24 -6.98
C ARG A 260 -7.18 3.48 -5.91
N ILE A 261 -5.85 3.44 -6.00
CA ILE A 261 -5.00 2.85 -4.96
C ILE A 261 -5.12 3.67 -3.68
N LEU A 262 -4.97 4.99 -3.76
CA LEU A 262 -5.13 5.89 -2.61
C LEU A 262 -6.51 5.77 -1.97
N ASP A 263 -7.58 5.63 -2.76
CA ASP A 263 -8.94 5.40 -2.25
C ASP A 263 -9.06 4.10 -1.44
N ILE A 264 -8.32 3.06 -1.82
CA ILE A 264 -8.24 1.84 -1.02
C ILE A 264 -7.49 2.13 0.28
N LEU A 265 -6.34 2.80 0.23
CA LEU A 265 -5.54 3.08 1.41
C LEU A 265 -6.26 3.96 2.43
N TYR A 266 -6.93 5.02 1.99
CA TYR A 266 -7.64 5.97 2.84
C TYR A 266 -8.98 5.46 3.38
N SER A 267 -9.50 4.37 2.81
CA SER A 267 -10.69 3.72 3.38
C SER A 267 -10.40 2.86 4.61
N TYR A 268 -9.14 2.79 5.03
CA TYR A 268 -8.71 2.18 6.27
C TYR A 268 -7.86 3.19 7.06
N PRO A 269 -7.72 3.04 8.38
CA PRO A 269 -6.75 3.81 9.13
C PRO A 269 -5.36 3.71 8.51
N GLU A 270 -4.62 4.80 8.52
CA GLU A 270 -3.27 4.88 7.93
C GLU A 270 -2.34 3.80 8.50
N GLN A 271 -2.46 3.57 9.81
CA GLN A 271 -1.72 2.54 10.55
C GLN A 271 -2.02 1.14 10.02
N PHE A 272 -3.30 0.84 9.79
CA PHE A 272 -3.72 -0.44 9.24
C PHE A 272 -3.14 -0.63 7.84
N SER A 273 -3.29 0.36 6.96
CA SER A 273 -2.79 0.31 5.59
C SER A 273 -1.28 0.09 5.55
N PHE A 274 -0.52 0.78 6.41
CA PHE A 274 0.92 0.59 6.53
C PHE A 274 1.28 -0.82 7.00
N VAL A 275 0.69 -1.29 8.12
CA VAL A 275 0.96 -2.64 8.66
C VAL A 275 0.57 -3.74 7.67
N ALA A 276 -0.58 -3.59 7.00
CA ALA A 276 -1.08 -4.54 6.03
C ALA A 276 -0.15 -4.67 4.83
N LEU A 277 0.31 -3.55 4.25
CA LEU A 277 1.20 -3.56 3.09
C LEU A 277 2.62 -4.03 3.46
N ILE A 278 3.23 -3.40 4.45
CA ILE A 278 4.65 -3.61 4.80
C ILE A 278 4.85 -4.93 5.54
N GLY A 279 3.95 -5.26 6.46
CA GLY A 279 4.04 -6.49 7.25
C GLY A 279 3.82 -7.74 6.43
N SER A 280 2.91 -7.70 5.45
CA SER A 280 2.66 -8.84 4.55
C SER A 280 3.56 -8.86 3.31
N ILE A 281 4.38 -7.81 3.11
CA ILE A 281 5.21 -7.61 1.91
C ILE A 281 4.34 -7.66 0.64
N GLY A 282 3.10 -7.15 0.74
CA GLY A 282 2.16 -7.20 -0.37
C GLY A 282 1.68 -8.61 -0.75
N ILE A 283 1.76 -9.59 0.17
CA ILE A 283 1.32 -10.96 -0.07
C ILE A 283 0.25 -11.35 0.94
N PHE A 284 -0.98 -11.56 0.46
CA PHE A 284 -2.04 -12.16 1.25
C PHE A 284 -2.20 -13.64 0.94
N ALA A 285 -2.28 -14.51 1.96
CA ALA A 285 -2.54 -15.95 1.80
C ALA A 285 -3.56 -16.43 2.86
N PRO A 286 -4.73 -16.98 2.47
CA PRO A 286 -5.76 -17.38 3.43
C PRO A 286 -5.37 -18.66 4.18
N LYS A 287 -5.86 -18.75 5.42
CA LYS A 287 -5.55 -19.78 6.42
C LYS A 287 -5.70 -21.24 5.97
N GLN A 288 -6.58 -21.54 5.01
CA GLN A 288 -6.80 -22.90 4.49
C GLN A 288 -5.70 -23.36 3.51
N ALA A 289 -4.85 -22.45 3.02
CA ALA A 289 -3.72 -22.75 2.14
C ALA A 289 -2.42 -23.04 2.90
N LEU A 290 -2.50 -23.33 4.21
CA LEU A 290 -1.36 -23.52 5.10
C LEU A 290 -1.37 -24.94 5.72
N PRO A 291 -0.88 -25.98 5.03
CA PRO A 291 -0.66 -27.32 5.60
C PRO A 291 0.60 -27.32 6.52
N PRO A 292 1.06 -28.45 7.10
CA PRO A 292 1.79 -28.54 8.39
C PRO A 292 3.25 -28.03 8.39
N GLU A 293 3.63 -27.19 7.43
CA GLU A 293 4.86 -26.37 7.39
C GLU A 293 4.97 -25.38 8.57
N ARG A 294 3.98 -25.41 9.48
CA ARG A 294 3.92 -24.63 10.71
C ARG A 294 4.79 -25.19 11.84
N SER A 295 5.30 -26.42 11.79
CA SER A 295 6.06 -27.04 12.88
C SER A 295 7.57 -26.73 12.88
N ALA A 296 7.97 -25.48 13.14
CA ALA A 296 9.35 -24.97 13.46
C ALA A 296 10.48 -25.27 12.41
N SER A 297 11.64 -24.61 12.29
CA SER A 297 12.24 -23.31 12.64
C SER A 297 13.37 -23.06 11.61
N TYR A 298 13.53 -21.85 11.05
CA TYR A 298 14.75 -21.41 10.31
C TYR A 298 15.59 -20.45 11.16
N LEU A 299 15.32 -20.49 12.47
CA LEU A 299 16.10 -19.92 13.55
C LEU A 299 16.41 -18.40 13.34
N LEU A 300 15.35 -17.59 13.47
CA LEU A 300 15.33 -16.34 14.28
C LEU A 300 15.44 -14.99 13.56
N GLY A 301 15.08 -14.96 12.29
CA GLY A 301 14.67 -13.76 11.57
C GLY A 301 13.44 -14.05 10.70
N VAL A 302 12.26 -14.17 11.32
CA VAL A 302 11.15 -14.97 10.79
C VAL A 302 10.48 -14.40 9.50
N MET A 303 10.90 -14.82 8.29
CA MET A 303 10.20 -14.75 6.97
C MET A 303 9.40 -16.01 6.53
N ARG A 304 8.11 -15.89 6.14
CA ARG A 304 7.34 -16.99 5.48
C ARG A 304 6.44 -16.49 4.35
N THR A 305 6.85 -16.73 3.10
CA THR A 305 5.95 -17.02 1.96
C THR A 305 6.56 -18.17 1.16
N THR A 306 5.76 -19.22 0.92
CA THR A 306 6.25 -20.55 0.57
C THR A 306 6.75 -20.63 -0.88
N PHE A 307 8.07 -20.67 -1.12
CA PHE A 307 8.79 -21.44 -2.16
C PHE A 307 10.31 -21.20 -1.95
N GLU A 308 11.18 -22.19 -2.20
CA GLU A 308 12.64 -22.03 -1.97
C GLU A 308 13.28 -20.97 -2.87
N SER A 309 12.81 -20.82 -4.11
CA SER A 309 13.21 -19.71 -5.00
C SER A 309 12.60 -18.36 -4.57
N GLU A 310 11.43 -18.35 -3.92
CA GLU A 310 10.85 -17.14 -3.33
C GLU A 310 11.73 -16.63 -2.18
N ASN A 311 12.37 -17.51 -1.39
CA ASN A 311 13.12 -17.10 -0.20
C ASN A 311 14.26 -16.11 -0.50
N THR A 312 15.05 -16.30 -1.56
CA THR A 312 16.15 -15.40 -1.90
C THR A 312 15.65 -14.02 -2.36
N PHE A 313 14.69 -13.99 -3.29
CA PHE A 313 14.07 -12.75 -3.76
C PHE A 313 13.28 -12.02 -2.66
N LEU A 314 12.72 -12.77 -1.72
CA LEU A 314 11.98 -12.23 -0.58
C LEU A 314 12.92 -11.52 0.40
N VAL A 315 14.12 -12.03 0.68
CA VAL A 315 15.13 -11.32 1.50
C VAL A 315 15.46 -9.96 0.87
N GLU A 316 15.70 -9.95 -0.44
CA GLU A 316 16.03 -8.73 -1.18
C GLU A 316 14.87 -7.74 -1.18
N THR A 317 13.65 -8.22 -1.42
CA THR A 317 12.43 -7.41 -1.36
C THR A 317 12.22 -6.81 0.03
N MET A 318 12.48 -7.58 1.09
CA MET A 318 12.41 -7.07 2.47
C MET A 318 13.45 -5.99 2.73
N ARG A 319 14.71 -6.22 2.35
CA ARG A 319 15.76 -5.20 2.47
C ARG A 319 15.38 -3.94 1.71
N GLU A 320 14.84 -4.09 0.51
CA GLU A 320 14.36 -2.98 -0.29
C GLU A 320 13.24 -2.22 0.45
N ILE A 321 12.23 -2.92 0.96
CA ILE A 321 11.11 -2.31 1.69
C ILE A 321 11.58 -1.61 2.97
N VAL A 322 12.44 -2.25 3.76
CA VAL A 322 13.04 -1.67 4.97
C VAL A 322 13.78 -0.37 4.63
N ASN A 323 14.55 -0.37 3.54
CA ASN A 323 15.28 0.81 3.08
C ASN A 323 14.34 1.91 2.55
N ILE A 324 13.32 1.56 1.76
CA ILE A 324 12.35 2.51 1.21
C ILE A 324 11.55 3.18 2.33
N THR A 325 11.11 2.40 3.32
CA THR A 325 10.25 2.88 4.41
C THR A 325 11.03 3.49 5.58
N GLY A 326 12.34 3.27 5.65
CA GLY A 326 13.20 3.81 6.70
C GLY A 326 12.99 3.17 8.07
N ILE A 327 12.41 1.97 8.15
CA ILE A 327 12.28 1.21 9.40
C ILE A 327 13.52 0.35 9.65
N THR A 328 13.64 -0.21 10.85
CA THR A 328 14.67 -1.22 11.13
C THR A 328 14.15 -2.63 10.81
N THR A 329 15.03 -3.60 10.56
CA THR A 329 14.65 -5.02 10.43
C THR A 329 13.87 -5.53 11.64
N MET A 330 14.25 -5.08 12.84
CA MET A 330 13.58 -5.40 14.09
C MET A 330 12.14 -4.87 14.12
N GLU A 331 11.95 -3.62 13.69
CA GLU A 331 10.63 -3.00 13.59
C GLU A 331 9.77 -3.72 12.55
N TRP A 332 10.34 -4.06 11.38
CA TRP A 332 9.67 -4.88 10.37
C TRP A 332 9.24 -6.25 10.91
N ASN A 333 10.11 -6.96 11.64
CA ASN A 333 9.78 -8.26 12.27
C ASN A 333 8.57 -8.16 13.20
N ARG A 334 8.44 -7.05 13.93
CA ARG A 334 7.28 -6.79 14.80
C ARG A 334 6.01 -6.58 13.98
N ILE A 335 6.07 -5.73 12.95
CA ILE A 335 4.94 -5.48 12.03
C ILE A 335 4.48 -6.77 11.36
N ASN A 336 5.41 -7.59 10.84
CA ASN A 336 5.11 -8.88 10.23
C ASN A 336 4.45 -9.87 11.23
N THR A 337 4.90 -9.87 12.49
CA THR A 337 4.26 -10.67 13.55
C THR A 337 2.80 -10.25 13.76
N LEU A 338 2.50 -8.95 13.71
CA LEU A 338 1.12 -8.45 13.76
C LEU A 338 0.34 -8.80 12.48
N ALA A 339 0.92 -8.59 11.30
CA ALA A 339 0.30 -8.86 9.99
C ALA A 339 -0.11 -10.33 9.79
N THR A 340 0.51 -11.26 10.53
CA THR A 340 0.19 -12.70 10.50
C THR A 340 -0.82 -13.12 11.57
N TYR A 341 -1.32 -12.18 12.37
CA TYR A 341 -2.31 -12.45 13.42
C TYR A 341 -3.64 -12.92 12.82
N PRO A 342 -4.22 -14.06 13.27
CA PRO A 342 -5.41 -14.62 12.63
C PRO A 342 -6.63 -13.71 12.60
N GLU A 343 -6.76 -12.76 13.53
CA GLU A 343 -7.97 -11.94 13.67
C GLU A 343 -8.03 -10.82 12.62
N ILE A 344 -6.89 -10.24 12.22
CA ILE A 344 -6.86 -9.27 11.12
C ILE A 344 -7.01 -9.93 9.74
N ASN A 345 -6.95 -11.27 9.64
CA ASN A 345 -6.86 -11.96 8.35
C ASN A 345 -8.06 -11.68 7.44
N ASN A 346 -9.26 -11.50 8.00
CA ASN A 346 -10.44 -11.14 7.21
C ASN A 346 -10.34 -9.73 6.64
N LEU A 347 -9.82 -8.78 7.43
CA LEU A 347 -9.58 -7.40 6.99
C LEU A 347 -8.51 -7.36 5.92
N LEU A 348 -7.40 -8.09 6.10
CA LEU A 348 -6.36 -8.24 5.09
C LEU A 348 -6.93 -8.83 3.79
N HIS A 349 -7.76 -9.86 3.88
CA HIS A 349 -8.39 -10.43 2.69
C HIS A 349 -9.17 -9.38 1.89
N GLN A 350 -10.06 -8.65 2.56
CA GLN A 350 -10.88 -7.60 1.94
C GLN A 350 -10.01 -6.48 1.36
N PHE A 351 -8.96 -6.08 2.09
CA PHE A 351 -8.00 -5.08 1.64
C PHE A 351 -7.31 -5.49 0.34
N PHE A 352 -6.72 -6.69 0.29
CA PHE A 352 -6.01 -7.20 -0.88
C PHE A 352 -6.93 -7.51 -2.08
N GLU A 353 -8.15 -7.98 -1.83
CA GLU A 353 -9.15 -8.17 -2.90
C GLU A 353 -9.51 -6.86 -3.61
N ARG A 354 -9.49 -5.72 -2.90
CA ARG A 354 -9.73 -4.42 -3.55
C ARG A 354 -8.62 -4.06 -4.52
N PHE A 355 -7.36 -4.35 -4.19
CA PHE A 355 -6.24 -4.19 -5.13
C PHE A 355 -6.39 -5.08 -6.37
N GLU A 356 -6.84 -6.32 -6.18
CA GLU A 356 -7.09 -7.24 -7.29
C GLU A 356 -8.21 -6.73 -8.22
N LYS A 357 -9.32 -6.25 -7.66
CA LYS A 357 -10.46 -5.69 -8.42
C LYS A 357 -10.10 -4.47 -9.26
N ILE A 358 -9.12 -3.67 -8.84
CA ILE A 358 -8.64 -2.53 -9.63
C ILE A 358 -7.53 -2.91 -10.62
N GLY A 359 -7.11 -4.18 -10.65
CA GLY A 359 -6.06 -4.68 -11.54
C GLY A 359 -4.64 -4.26 -11.13
N ILE A 360 -4.38 -4.14 -9.82
CA ILE A 360 -3.04 -4.02 -9.22
C ILE A 360 -2.66 -5.34 -8.54
N GLY A 361 -3.61 -5.97 -7.86
CA GLY A 361 -3.43 -7.29 -7.28
C GLY A 361 -3.46 -8.39 -8.34
N VAL A 362 -2.59 -9.38 -8.18
CA VAL A 362 -2.51 -10.56 -9.03
C VAL A 362 -2.83 -11.81 -8.21
N LYS A 363 -3.82 -12.58 -8.63
CA LYS A 363 -4.14 -13.87 -8.00
C LYS A 363 -3.07 -14.91 -8.36
N GLY A 364 -2.59 -15.62 -7.34
CA GLY A 364 -1.71 -16.78 -7.51
C GLY A 364 -2.44 -18.01 -8.08
N HIS A 365 -1.68 -19.05 -8.40
CA HIS A 365 -2.19 -20.27 -9.02
C HIS A 365 -3.21 -21.05 -8.16
N ARG A 366 -4.17 -21.71 -8.83
CA ARG A 366 -5.29 -22.45 -8.24
C ARG A 366 -4.80 -23.50 -7.23
N GLY A 367 -5.17 -23.31 -5.97
CA GLY A 367 -4.81 -24.17 -4.83
C GLY A 367 -4.26 -23.35 -3.66
N ILE A 368 -3.54 -22.27 -3.96
CA ILE A 368 -3.05 -21.30 -2.98
C ILE A 368 -3.72 -19.98 -3.33
N LYS A 369 -4.78 -19.60 -2.63
CA LYS A 369 -5.54 -18.35 -2.86
C LYS A 369 -4.72 -17.10 -2.47
N ARG A 370 -3.55 -16.90 -3.06
CA ARG A 370 -2.68 -15.75 -2.80
C ARG A 370 -3.06 -14.55 -3.64
N ILE A 371 -2.92 -13.36 -3.08
CA ILE A 371 -2.99 -12.10 -3.82
C ILE A 371 -1.66 -11.38 -3.62
N TYR A 372 -0.99 -11.09 -4.73
CA TYR A 372 0.31 -10.41 -4.78
C TYR A 372 0.11 -8.97 -5.28
N ILE A 373 0.82 -8.01 -4.69
CA ILE A 373 0.91 -6.63 -5.18
C ILE A 373 2.39 -6.19 -5.22
N PRO A 374 2.75 -5.24 -6.11
CA PRO A 374 4.12 -4.71 -6.19
C PRO A 374 4.41 -3.73 -5.04
N VAL A 375 4.59 -4.24 -3.81
CA VAL A 375 4.67 -3.41 -2.60
C VAL A 375 5.86 -2.45 -2.60
N SER A 376 7.00 -2.79 -3.19
CA SER A 376 8.17 -1.89 -3.22
C SER A 376 7.93 -0.68 -4.12
N HIS A 377 7.31 -0.87 -5.28
CA HIS A 377 6.90 0.23 -6.16
C HIS A 377 5.79 1.07 -5.52
N LEU A 378 4.79 0.44 -4.89
CA LEU A 378 3.76 1.17 -4.14
C LEU A 378 4.38 2.02 -3.02
N ALA A 379 5.32 1.45 -2.26
CA ALA A 379 6.02 2.14 -1.18
C ALA A 379 6.79 3.37 -1.67
N LYS A 380 7.47 3.26 -2.82
CA LYS A 380 8.20 4.37 -3.45
C LYS A 380 7.26 5.45 -3.99
N ILE A 381 6.29 5.07 -4.82
CA ILE A 381 5.42 5.99 -5.57
C ILE A 381 4.45 6.74 -4.64
N LEU A 382 3.94 6.05 -3.62
CA LEU A 382 2.99 6.63 -2.66
C LEU A 382 3.69 7.25 -1.45
N GLY A 383 5.02 7.11 -1.34
CA GLY A 383 5.79 7.69 -0.26
C GLY A 383 5.47 7.08 1.11
N LEU A 384 5.22 5.77 1.21
CA LEU A 384 4.81 5.11 2.47
C LEU A 384 5.81 5.30 3.63
N SER A 385 7.01 5.79 3.37
CA SER A 385 7.93 6.28 4.41
C SER A 385 7.30 7.33 5.32
N SER A 386 6.36 8.15 4.83
CA SER A 386 5.65 9.15 5.66
C SER A 386 4.78 8.49 6.74
N PHE A 387 4.27 7.28 6.49
CA PHE A 387 3.40 6.55 7.40
C PHE A 387 4.17 5.76 8.47
N ARG A 388 5.51 5.79 8.45
CA ARG A 388 6.38 5.06 9.38
C ARG A 388 6.03 5.31 10.85
N ASP A 389 5.66 6.53 11.19
CA ASP A 389 5.41 6.94 12.57
C ASP A 389 3.91 7.04 12.90
N SER A 390 3.04 6.57 12.00
CA SER A 390 1.58 6.60 12.16
C SER A 390 1.07 5.67 13.27
N TYR A 391 1.76 4.54 13.51
CA TYR A 391 1.30 3.48 14.40
C TYR A 391 2.00 3.49 15.76
N ASN A 392 1.29 3.00 16.78
CA ASN A 392 1.79 2.97 18.15
C ASN A 392 2.86 1.88 18.35
N LYS A 393 4.15 2.26 18.28
CA LYS A 393 5.29 1.35 18.46
C LYS A 393 5.31 0.65 19.82
N ASN A 394 4.78 1.28 20.87
CA ASN A 394 4.70 0.70 22.21
C ASN A 394 3.64 -0.39 22.29
N GLU A 395 2.46 -0.16 21.71
CA GLU A 395 1.42 -1.21 21.60
C GLU A 395 1.88 -2.34 20.69
N LEU A 396 2.63 -2.04 19.62
CA LEU A 396 3.23 -3.07 18.78
C LEU A 396 4.23 -3.92 19.57
N LYS A 397 5.08 -3.32 20.40
CA LYS A 397 5.97 -4.05 21.31
C LYS A 397 5.18 -4.95 22.27
N LYS A 398 4.11 -4.42 22.89
CA LYS A 398 3.24 -5.20 23.80
C LYS A 398 2.57 -6.38 23.09
N PHE A 399 2.06 -6.18 21.88
CA PHE A 399 1.48 -7.24 21.06
C PHE A 399 2.49 -8.38 20.87
N VAL A 400 3.71 -8.03 20.44
CA VAL A 400 4.77 -9.00 20.12
C VAL A 400 5.28 -9.74 21.36
N ILE A 401 5.32 -9.09 22.53
CA ILE A 401 5.62 -9.76 23.80
C ILE A 401 4.60 -10.88 24.06
N TRP A 402 3.30 -10.57 23.95
CA TRP A 402 2.25 -11.56 24.20
C TRP A 402 2.17 -12.64 23.12
N ASP A 403 2.43 -12.31 21.85
CA ASP A 403 2.54 -13.32 20.78
C ASP A 403 3.70 -14.30 21.06
N THR A 404 4.85 -13.77 21.46
CA THR A 404 6.04 -14.58 21.75
C THR A 404 5.80 -15.49 22.96
N ILE A 405 5.18 -14.96 24.02
CA ILE A 405 4.75 -15.72 25.20
C ILE A 405 3.73 -16.79 24.79
N LEU A 406 2.68 -16.46 24.03
CA LEU A 406 1.67 -17.43 23.61
C LEU A 406 2.28 -18.60 22.83
N ASN A 407 3.24 -18.30 21.96
CA ASN A 407 3.91 -19.25 21.08
C ASN A 407 5.21 -19.84 21.67
N TYR A 408 5.42 -19.75 23.00
CA TYR A 408 6.66 -20.17 23.65
C TYR A 408 7.16 -21.58 23.29
N LYS A 409 6.24 -22.53 23.07
CA LYS A 409 6.59 -23.91 22.65
C LYS A 409 7.27 -23.95 21.29
N THR A 410 6.86 -23.08 20.37
CA THR A 410 7.47 -22.97 19.03
C THR A 410 8.90 -22.45 19.13
N TYR A 411 9.21 -21.68 20.18
CA TYR A 411 10.49 -20.98 20.35
C TYR A 411 11.36 -21.54 21.48
N MET A 412 11.04 -22.73 22.01
CA MET A 412 11.71 -23.23 23.23
C MET A 412 13.21 -23.45 23.06
N HIS A 413 13.66 -23.88 21.87
CA HIS A 413 15.07 -24.13 21.57
C HIS A 413 15.87 -22.87 21.22
N ASN A 414 15.18 -21.76 21.02
CA ASN A 414 15.75 -20.54 20.46
C ASN A 414 15.12 -19.28 21.06
N TRP A 415 14.73 -19.35 22.33
CA TRP A 415 13.96 -18.29 22.98
C TRP A 415 14.69 -16.94 22.96
N GLN A 416 15.98 -16.92 23.32
CA GLN A 416 16.78 -15.69 23.40
C GLN A 416 16.94 -15.01 22.03
N GLU A 417 17.26 -15.79 21.01
CA GLU A 417 17.38 -15.28 19.65
C GLU A 417 16.04 -14.73 19.13
N ARG A 418 14.89 -15.27 19.59
CA ARG A 418 13.55 -14.78 19.18
C ARG A 418 13.29 -13.44 19.82
N LEU A 419 13.59 -13.32 21.10
CA LEU A 419 13.52 -12.04 21.81
C LEU A 419 14.42 -11.00 21.13
N ALA A 420 15.69 -11.34 20.84
CA ALA A 420 16.62 -10.45 20.17
C ALA A 420 16.14 -10.00 18.79
N SER A 421 15.58 -10.91 17.98
CA SER A 421 15.04 -10.61 16.63
C SER A 421 13.89 -9.59 16.65
N LEU A 422 13.22 -9.48 17.79
CA LEU A 422 12.10 -8.59 18.05
C LEU A 422 12.50 -7.42 18.96
N GLY A 423 13.78 -7.29 19.32
CA GLY A 423 14.27 -6.29 20.28
C GLY A 423 13.55 -6.35 21.63
N LEU A 424 13.27 -7.55 22.11
CA LEU A 424 12.72 -7.82 23.43
C LEU A 424 13.83 -8.33 24.34
N THR A 425 13.67 -8.11 25.64
CA THR A 425 14.56 -8.69 26.67
C THR A 425 13.82 -9.73 27.51
N ASN A 426 14.57 -10.50 28.30
CA ASN A 426 13.95 -11.37 29.31
C ASN A 426 13.16 -10.54 30.33
N GLU A 427 13.58 -9.32 30.68
CA GLU A 427 12.81 -8.46 31.57
C GLU A 427 11.45 -8.08 30.99
N ASP A 428 11.35 -7.81 29.67
CA ASP A 428 10.08 -7.53 29.01
C ASP A 428 9.10 -8.71 29.21
N THR A 429 9.58 -9.94 29.01
CA THR A 429 8.75 -11.15 29.16
C THR A 429 8.44 -11.48 30.62
N SER A 430 9.40 -11.31 31.52
CA SER A 430 9.23 -11.50 32.96
C SER A 430 8.19 -10.53 33.52
N SER A 431 8.26 -9.26 33.12
CA SER A 431 7.29 -8.22 33.50
C SER A 431 5.89 -8.57 33.02
N ALA A 432 5.75 -9.06 31.79
CA ALA A 432 4.45 -9.51 31.27
C ALA A 432 3.90 -10.74 32.02
N LEU A 433 4.75 -11.73 32.31
CA LEU A 433 4.37 -12.96 33.03
C LEU A 433 4.02 -12.72 34.51
N SER A 434 4.46 -11.62 35.12
CA SER A 434 4.15 -11.30 36.54
C SER A 434 2.65 -11.37 36.87
N ASN A 435 1.80 -10.92 35.93
CA ASN A 435 0.34 -10.92 36.09
C ASN A 435 -0.30 -12.31 35.94
N THR A 436 0.25 -13.18 35.09
CA THR A 436 -0.23 -14.56 34.95
C THR A 436 0.30 -15.44 36.09
N MET A 437 1.49 -15.12 36.60
CA MET A 437 2.11 -15.77 37.74
C MET A 437 1.33 -15.50 39.05
N SER A 438 0.96 -14.25 39.32
CA SER A 438 0.16 -13.91 40.51
C SER A 438 -1.21 -14.59 40.52
N ARG A 439 -1.75 -14.91 39.33
CA ARG A 439 -2.98 -15.67 39.13
C ARG A 439 -2.79 -17.19 39.09
N ARG A 440 -1.57 -17.70 39.34
CA ARG A 440 -1.20 -19.12 39.29
C ARG A 440 -1.48 -19.79 37.93
N ILE A 441 -1.42 -19.03 36.85
CA ILE A 441 -1.62 -19.54 35.48
C ILE A 441 -0.30 -20.05 34.89
N THR A 442 0.80 -19.36 35.16
CA THR A 442 2.16 -19.68 34.69
C THR A 442 3.16 -19.61 35.84
N SER A 443 4.36 -20.16 35.63
CA SER A 443 5.53 -19.76 36.41
C SER A 443 6.05 -18.39 35.95
N GLY A 444 7.07 -17.88 36.65
CA GLY A 444 7.99 -16.88 36.09
C GLY A 444 8.94 -17.51 35.06
N ILE A 445 9.85 -16.70 34.53
CA ILE A 445 10.94 -17.18 33.67
C ILE A 445 11.78 -18.19 34.44
N LEU A 446 12.03 -19.35 33.82
CA LEU A 446 12.86 -20.41 34.37
C LEU A 446 14.35 -20.12 34.11
N PRO A 447 15.26 -20.72 34.91
CA PRO A 447 16.69 -20.58 34.70
C PRO A 447 17.13 -20.99 33.29
N GLU A 448 18.18 -20.35 32.79
CA GLU A 448 18.80 -20.69 31.51
C GLU A 448 19.19 -22.18 31.46
N GLY A 449 18.99 -22.84 30.31
CA GLY A 449 19.17 -24.28 30.14
C GLY A 449 17.96 -25.14 30.50
N SER A 450 16.88 -24.54 31.01
CA SER A 450 15.60 -25.25 31.18
C SER A 450 15.00 -25.66 29.84
N PHE A 451 14.27 -26.79 29.81
CA PHE A 451 13.61 -27.30 28.59
C PHE A 451 12.59 -26.31 27.98
N MET A 452 12.00 -25.45 28.81
CA MET A 452 11.08 -24.39 28.40
C MET A 452 11.43 -23.08 29.10
N PRO A 453 11.11 -21.92 28.50
CA PRO A 453 11.38 -20.61 29.10
C PRO A 453 10.53 -20.32 30.35
N PHE A 454 9.34 -20.91 30.45
CA PHE A 454 8.45 -20.86 31.61
C PHE A 454 7.45 -22.03 31.55
N ALA A 455 6.83 -22.37 32.68
CA ALA A 455 5.80 -23.40 32.79
C ALA A 455 4.39 -22.78 32.70
N VAL A 456 3.46 -23.50 32.06
CA VAL A 456 2.04 -23.13 32.00
C VAL A 456 1.23 -24.16 32.77
N TYR A 457 0.62 -23.76 33.89
CA TYR A 457 -0.18 -24.63 34.76
C TYR A 457 -1.63 -24.75 34.27
N ASN A 458 -2.19 -23.69 33.68
CA ASN A 458 -3.53 -23.67 33.12
C ASN A 458 -3.52 -23.16 31.67
N SER A 459 -3.50 -24.09 30.72
CA SER A 459 -3.35 -23.78 29.29
C SER A 459 -4.51 -22.97 28.71
N HIS A 460 -5.75 -23.22 29.15
CA HIS A 460 -6.92 -22.50 28.65
C HIS A 460 -6.95 -21.05 29.14
N ALA A 461 -6.77 -20.85 30.45
CA ALA A 461 -6.71 -19.51 31.04
C ALA A 461 -5.53 -18.69 30.47
N PHE A 462 -4.37 -19.33 30.29
CA PHE A 462 -3.19 -18.72 29.68
C PHE A 462 -3.46 -18.23 28.25
N ARG A 463 -3.99 -19.12 27.40
CA ARG A 463 -4.27 -18.80 26.00
C ARG A 463 -5.26 -17.65 25.87
N ASN A 464 -6.36 -17.68 26.63
CA ASN A 464 -7.38 -16.64 26.57
C ASN A 464 -6.83 -15.30 27.04
N TYR A 465 -6.03 -15.30 28.11
CA TYR A 465 -5.38 -14.08 28.61
C TYR A 465 -4.45 -13.47 27.56
N CYS A 466 -3.60 -14.29 26.92
CA CYS A 466 -2.71 -13.80 25.87
C CYS A 466 -3.48 -13.22 24.69
N ILE A 467 -4.53 -13.92 24.21
CA ILE A 467 -5.38 -13.45 23.11
C ILE A 467 -6.05 -12.12 23.47
N GLU A 468 -6.59 -11.98 24.68
CA GLU A 468 -7.20 -10.73 25.15
C GLU A 468 -6.20 -9.56 25.13
N ARG A 469 -4.97 -9.80 25.60
CA ARG A 469 -3.90 -8.80 25.58
C ARG A 469 -3.46 -8.44 24.16
N MET A 470 -3.33 -9.44 23.29
CA MET A 470 -3.00 -9.26 21.87
C MET A 470 -4.08 -8.47 21.15
N ARG A 471 -5.38 -8.74 21.38
CA ARG A 471 -6.50 -7.96 20.83
C ARG A 471 -6.42 -6.50 21.22
N LYS A 472 -6.26 -6.22 22.51
CA LYS A 472 -6.17 -4.85 23.02
C LYS A 472 -4.99 -4.10 22.40
N ALA A 473 -3.83 -4.73 22.32
CA ALA A 473 -2.63 -4.13 21.75
C ALA A 473 -2.79 -3.91 20.23
N SER A 474 -3.28 -4.90 19.49
CA SER A 474 -3.49 -4.81 18.04
C SER A 474 -4.51 -3.74 17.66
N SER A 475 -5.61 -3.56 18.42
CA SER A 475 -6.51 -2.42 18.25
C SER A 475 -5.79 -1.09 18.37
N GLY A 476 -4.92 -0.93 19.38
CA GLY A 476 -4.14 0.29 19.57
C GLY A 476 -3.04 0.51 18.53
N VAL A 477 -2.58 -0.53 17.84
CA VAL A 477 -1.62 -0.40 16.73
C VAL A 477 -2.32 -0.02 15.44
N LEU A 478 -3.44 -0.68 15.13
CA LEU A 478 -4.10 -0.61 13.83
C LEU A 478 -5.20 0.45 13.77
N ASP A 479 -5.58 1.01 14.92
CA ASP A 479 -6.72 1.91 15.11
C ASP A 479 -8.05 1.29 14.64
N ILE A 480 -8.29 0.04 15.06
CA ILE A 480 -9.51 -0.72 14.72
C ILE A 480 -10.20 -1.28 15.97
N THR A 481 -11.52 -1.39 15.90
CA THR A 481 -12.36 -2.14 16.84
C THR A 481 -12.66 -3.54 16.29
N TRP A 482 -12.63 -4.54 17.18
CA TRP A 482 -12.75 -5.96 16.85
C TRP A 482 -14.18 -6.48 16.86
#